data_AF-A0A7W1R8J4-F1
#
_entry.id   AF-A0A7W1R8J4-F1
#
_cell.length_a   1.000
_cell.length_b   1.000
_cell.length_c   1.000
_cell.angle_alpha   90.00
_cell.angle_beta   90.00
_cell.angle_gamma   90.00
#
_symmetry.space_group_name_H-M   'P 1'
#
loop_
_entity.id
_entity.type
_entity.pdbx_description
1 polymer ?
#
loop_
_entity_poly.entity_id
_entity_poly.type
_entity_poly.pdbx_seq_one_letter_code
_entity_poly.pdbx_strand_id
1 'polypeptide(L)'
;MLGEGGWRKLSTLRLRGNTRRRTLGRLFYCESDPRRQYVAQCRARDRKGQWGIWHLVSNRPLSPLVMMKEYARRFGCEEGFRDAKWMLGFAQARIKCLKAWARMFTLVALALTVLVGVGCGLLADSQRLQEQLRRITSRRRGRAELSLVRAVAESLKSEMSLWELLNHQAKLNLEASL
;
A
#
# COMPACT_ATOMS: atom_id res chain seq x y z
N MET A 1 6.07 -5.15 20.61
CA MET A 1 5.79 -3.79 21.12
C MET A 1 6.25 -3.73 22.57
N LEU A 2 6.91 -2.65 23.00
CA LEU A 2 7.26 -2.43 24.40
C LEU A 2 6.11 -1.69 25.11
N GLY A 3 5.60 -2.24 26.21
CA GLY A 3 4.63 -1.57 27.09
C GLY A 3 4.69 -2.14 28.51
N GLU A 4 4.72 -1.25 29.53
CA GLU A 4 4.72 -1.42 31.01
C GLU A 4 5.39 -2.67 31.65
N GLY A 5 6.15 -3.48 30.92
CA GLY A 5 6.79 -4.68 31.46
C GLY A 5 7.53 -5.53 30.43
N GLY A 6 8.03 -4.92 29.35
CA GLY A 6 8.84 -5.60 28.33
C GLY A 6 8.19 -5.72 26.95
N TRP A 7 8.87 -6.42 26.05
CA TRP A 7 8.42 -6.66 24.67
C TRP A 7 7.32 -7.71 24.65
N ARG A 8 6.19 -7.37 24.01
CA ARG A 8 5.03 -8.26 23.86
C ARG A 8 4.58 -8.32 22.41
N LYS A 9 4.11 -9.50 21.98
CA LYS A 9 3.48 -9.70 20.66
C LYS A 9 2.15 -8.94 20.63
N LEU A 10 1.86 -8.25 19.53
CA LEU A 10 0.59 -7.51 19.43
C LEU A 10 -0.62 -8.44 19.49
N SER A 11 -0.53 -9.65 18.92
CA SER A 11 -1.59 -10.65 18.89
C SER A 11 -2.05 -11.12 20.26
N THR A 12 -1.24 -10.95 21.32
CA THR A 12 -1.64 -11.32 22.68
C THR A 12 -2.51 -10.25 23.35
N LEU A 13 -2.59 -9.04 22.76
CA LEU A 13 -3.40 -7.96 23.30
C LEU A 13 -4.87 -8.17 22.92
N ARG A 14 -5.73 -8.28 23.94
CA ARG A 14 -7.18 -8.38 23.74
C ARG A 14 -7.83 -6.99 23.72
N LEU A 15 -8.91 -6.87 22.95
CA LEU A 15 -9.86 -5.79 23.12
C LEU A 15 -10.59 -5.97 24.45
N ARG A 16 -10.79 -4.88 25.19
CA ARG A 16 -11.51 -4.92 26.48
C ARG A 16 -13.03 -4.97 26.21
N GLY A 17 -13.71 -5.94 26.80
CA GLY A 17 -15.17 -6.09 26.70
C GLY A 17 -15.72 -6.12 25.26
N ASN A 18 -16.85 -5.44 25.06
CA ASN A 18 -17.55 -5.32 23.77
C ASN A 18 -17.02 -4.19 22.88
N THR A 19 -15.89 -3.58 23.25
CA THR A 19 -15.28 -2.51 22.45
C THR A 19 -14.87 -3.02 21.08
N ARG A 20 -15.31 -2.32 20.02
CA ARG A 20 -14.94 -2.65 18.64
C ARG A 20 -13.59 -2.08 18.22
N ARG A 21 -13.08 -1.05 18.90
CA ARG A 21 -11.84 -0.34 18.53
C ARG A 21 -11.14 0.22 19.77
N ARG A 22 -9.82 0.14 19.83
CA ARG A 22 -9.01 0.61 20.95
C ARG A 22 -7.74 1.30 20.45
N THR A 23 -7.48 2.49 20.94
CA THR A 23 -6.17 3.15 20.78
C THR A 23 -5.22 2.60 21.85
N LEU A 24 -4.04 2.16 21.46
CA LEU A 24 -2.96 1.77 22.39
C LEU A 24 -1.96 2.90 22.61
N GLY A 25 -2.05 3.96 21.80
CA GLY A 25 -1.20 5.13 21.90
C GLY A 25 0.08 4.98 21.07
N ARG A 26 1.09 5.78 21.39
CA ARG A 26 2.38 5.77 20.72
C ARG A 26 3.36 4.90 21.50
N LEU A 27 3.73 3.76 20.93
CA LEU A 27 4.48 2.71 21.61
C LEU A 27 5.69 2.28 20.78
N PHE A 28 6.73 1.74 21.42
CA PHE A 28 7.85 1.16 20.67
C PHE A 28 7.38 -0.10 19.95
N TYR A 29 7.60 -0.14 18.66
CA TYR A 29 7.24 -1.22 17.75
C TYR A 29 8.49 -1.74 17.04
N CYS A 30 8.50 -3.05 16.73
CA CYS A 30 9.64 -3.83 16.25
C CYS A 30 10.78 -3.92 17.29
N GLU A 31 11.07 -5.12 17.81
CA GLU A 31 12.10 -5.32 18.84
C GLU A 31 13.52 -5.15 18.32
N SER A 32 13.78 -5.61 17.08
CA SER A 32 15.08 -5.50 16.42
C SER A 32 15.40 -4.09 15.90
N ASP A 33 14.40 -3.25 15.69
CA ASP A 33 14.55 -1.83 15.30
C ASP A 33 13.46 -0.98 15.98
N PRO A 34 13.66 -0.62 17.27
CA PRO A 34 12.63 0.03 18.08
C PRO A 34 12.25 1.42 17.57
N ARG A 35 11.04 1.54 17.03
CA ARG A 35 10.48 2.83 16.57
C ARG A 35 9.19 3.17 17.30
N ARG A 36 9.02 4.44 17.68
CA ARG A 36 7.77 4.92 18.30
C ARG A 36 6.68 5.12 17.25
N GLN A 37 5.74 4.18 17.19
CA GLN A 37 4.63 4.16 16.24
C GLN A 37 3.29 4.28 16.97
N TYR A 38 2.28 4.85 16.30
CA TYR A 38 0.90 4.85 16.78
C TYR A 38 0.27 3.49 16.52
N VAL A 39 -0.28 2.88 17.58
CA VAL A 39 -0.87 1.54 17.48
C VAL A 39 -2.32 1.57 17.93
N ALA A 40 -3.16 0.88 17.16
CA ALA A 40 -4.57 0.70 17.44
C ALA A 40 -5.00 -0.74 17.19
N GLN A 41 -6.14 -1.11 17.76
CA GLN A 41 -6.82 -2.38 17.52
C GLN A 41 -8.22 -2.12 17.02
N CYS A 42 -8.67 -2.90 16.04
CA CYS A 42 -10.04 -2.83 15.51
C CYS A 42 -10.59 -4.24 15.28
N ARG A 43 -11.86 -4.47 15.60
CA ARG A 43 -12.58 -5.65 15.12
C ARG A 43 -12.95 -5.43 13.66
N ALA A 44 -12.62 -6.40 12.82
CA ALA A 44 -13.02 -6.42 11.42
C ALA A 44 -13.50 -7.82 11.07
N ARG A 45 -14.43 -7.91 10.12
CA ARG A 45 -14.83 -9.20 9.58
C ARG A 45 -13.87 -9.62 8.48
N ASP A 46 -13.55 -10.89 8.44
CA ASP A 46 -12.85 -11.48 7.29
C ASP A 46 -13.82 -11.70 6.11
N ARG A 47 -13.29 -12.24 5.01
CA ARG A 47 -14.10 -12.56 3.81
C ARG A 47 -15.21 -13.58 4.07
N LYS A 48 -15.10 -14.41 5.12
CA LYS A 48 -16.10 -15.39 5.53
C LYS A 48 -17.10 -14.81 6.55
N GLY A 49 -16.99 -13.52 6.87
CA GLY A 49 -17.85 -12.85 7.85
C GLY A 49 -17.45 -13.08 9.31
N GLN A 50 -16.36 -13.81 9.57
CA GLN A 50 -15.88 -14.11 10.92
C GLN A 50 -15.19 -12.90 11.53
N TRP A 51 -15.41 -12.65 12.83
CA TRP A 51 -14.78 -11.55 13.53
C TRP A 51 -13.31 -11.85 13.85
N GLY A 52 -12.42 -11.01 13.37
CA GLY A 52 -11.00 -10.97 13.75
C GLY A 52 -10.62 -9.66 14.42
N ILE A 53 -9.41 -9.61 14.97
CA ILE A 53 -8.79 -8.39 15.49
C ILE A 53 -7.68 -7.97 14.54
N TRP A 54 -7.76 -6.75 14.03
CA TRP A 54 -6.68 -6.10 13.32
C TRP A 54 -5.83 -5.31 14.32
N HIS A 55 -4.53 -5.53 14.28
CA HIS A 55 -3.53 -4.72 14.97
C HIS A 55 -2.92 -3.77 13.95
N LEU A 56 -3.23 -2.48 14.08
CA LEU A 56 -2.90 -1.46 13.10
C LEU A 56 -1.75 -0.62 13.64
N VAL A 57 -0.75 -0.36 12.80
CA VAL A 57 0.44 0.44 13.13
C VAL A 57 0.56 1.56 12.11
N SER A 58 0.77 2.79 12.58
CA SER A 58 0.97 3.96 11.72
C SER A 58 2.06 4.88 12.28
N ASN A 59 2.74 5.56 11.37
CA ASN A 59 3.65 6.66 11.69
C ASN A 59 2.91 7.98 11.93
N ARG A 60 1.59 8.03 11.77
CA ARG A 60 0.75 9.23 11.96
C ARG A 60 -0.23 9.04 13.14
N PRO A 61 -0.61 10.12 13.84
CA PRO A 61 -1.58 10.09 14.94
C PRO A 61 -3.03 9.93 14.44
N LEU A 62 -3.32 8.82 13.76
CA LEU A 62 -4.64 8.55 13.19
C LEU A 62 -5.56 7.87 14.21
N SER A 63 -6.86 8.14 14.11
CA SER A 63 -7.85 7.42 14.91
C SER A 63 -7.94 5.95 14.46
N PRO A 64 -8.32 5.00 15.34
CA PRO A 64 -8.47 3.60 14.97
C PRO A 64 -9.40 3.36 13.78
N LEU A 65 -10.44 4.20 13.63
CA LEU A 65 -11.38 4.13 12.51
C LEU A 65 -10.69 4.52 11.18
N VAL A 66 -9.90 5.60 11.20
CA VAL A 66 -9.20 6.07 10.00
C VAL A 66 -8.13 5.06 9.59
N MET A 67 -7.32 4.58 10.53
CA MET A 67 -6.32 3.53 10.26
C MET A 67 -6.96 2.27 9.66
N MET A 68 -8.11 1.84 10.20
CA MET A 68 -8.83 0.68 9.70
C MET A 68 -9.32 0.89 8.27
N LYS A 69 -9.88 2.07 7.97
CA LYS A 69 -10.34 2.41 6.61
C LYS A 69 -9.18 2.45 5.61
N GLU A 70 -8.04 3.03 5.99
CA GLU A 70 -6.85 3.04 5.14
C GLU A 70 -6.31 1.63 4.92
N TYR A 71 -6.16 0.84 5.98
CA TYR A 71 -5.68 -0.53 5.89
C TYR A 71 -6.61 -1.42 5.04
N ALA A 72 -7.93 -1.23 5.14
CA ALA A 72 -8.89 -1.97 4.33
C ALA A 72 -8.71 -1.77 2.83
N ARG A 73 -8.14 -0.63 2.38
CA ARG A 73 -7.86 -0.38 0.95
C ARG A 73 -6.80 -1.31 0.38
N ARG A 74 -5.93 -1.89 1.23
CA ARG A 74 -4.91 -2.87 0.83
C ARG A 74 -5.50 -4.02 0.01
N PHE A 75 -6.67 -4.52 0.41
CA PHE A 75 -7.30 -5.65 -0.28
C PHE A 75 -7.72 -5.30 -1.70
N GLY A 76 -8.15 -4.06 -1.94
CA GLY A 76 -8.46 -3.59 -3.29
C GLY A 76 -7.22 -3.53 -4.19
N CYS A 77 -6.05 -3.18 -3.64
CA CYS A 77 -4.79 -3.27 -4.37
C CYS A 77 -4.46 -4.73 -4.73
N GLU A 78 -4.54 -5.65 -3.77
CA GLU A 78 -4.27 -7.08 -4.02
C GLU A 78 -5.24 -7.70 -5.04
N GLU A 79 -6.51 -7.31 -5.00
CA GLU A 79 -7.52 -7.71 -5.98
C GLU A 79 -7.21 -7.15 -7.36
N GLY A 80 -6.92 -5.85 -7.47
CA GLY A 80 -6.53 -5.23 -8.73
C GLY A 80 -5.30 -5.87 -9.36
N PHE A 81 -4.29 -6.23 -8.56
CA PHE A 81 -3.12 -6.98 -9.04
C PHE A 81 -3.48 -8.38 -9.53
N ARG A 82 -4.35 -9.09 -8.80
CA ARG A 82 -4.82 -10.41 -9.20
C ARG A 82 -5.55 -10.34 -10.54
N ASP A 83 -6.45 -9.37 -10.69
CA ASP A 83 -7.25 -9.19 -11.89
C ASP A 83 -6.37 -8.78 -13.08
N ALA A 84 -5.42 -7.87 -12.86
CA ALA A 84 -4.45 -7.49 -13.89
C ALA A 84 -3.60 -8.69 -14.35
N LYS A 85 -3.17 -9.57 -13.43
CA LYS A 85 -2.45 -10.80 -13.79
C LYS A 85 -3.27 -11.71 -14.69
N TRP A 86 -4.58 -11.81 -14.44
CA TRP A 86 -5.50 -12.57 -15.29
C TRP A 86 -5.70 -11.89 -16.65
N MET A 87 -5.98 -10.58 -16.68
CA MET A 87 -6.23 -9.82 -17.91
C MET A 87 -5.00 -9.77 -18.83
N LEU A 88 -3.80 -9.64 -18.27
CA LEU A 88 -2.54 -9.65 -19.02
C LEU A 88 -2.13 -11.07 -19.48
N GLY A 89 -2.97 -12.08 -19.21
CA GLY A 89 -2.71 -13.46 -19.61
C GLY A 89 -1.55 -14.12 -18.86
N PHE A 90 -1.00 -13.51 -17.81
CA PHE A 90 0.10 -14.09 -17.03
C PHE A 90 -0.30 -15.40 -16.34
N ALA A 91 -1.60 -15.58 -16.06
CA ALA A 91 -2.12 -16.84 -15.54
C ALA A 91 -2.08 -17.97 -16.61
N GLN A 92 -2.22 -17.65 -17.89
CA GLN A 92 -2.25 -18.63 -18.99
C GLN A 92 -0.92 -18.73 -19.76
N ALA A 93 -0.03 -17.75 -19.59
CA ALA A 93 1.26 -17.72 -20.25
C ALA A 93 2.16 -18.84 -19.72
N ARG A 94 2.21 -19.95 -20.46
CA ARG A 94 3.24 -20.97 -20.26
C ARG A 94 4.59 -20.33 -20.55
N ILE A 95 5.47 -20.32 -19.54
CA ILE A 95 6.84 -19.81 -19.65
C ILE A 95 7.62 -20.73 -20.57
N LYS A 96 7.56 -20.48 -21.88
CA LYS A 96 8.32 -21.24 -22.89
C LYS A 96 9.77 -20.76 -22.99
N CYS A 97 10.03 -19.49 -22.65
CA CYS A 97 11.35 -18.88 -22.68
C CYS A 97 11.57 -18.02 -21.45
N LEU A 98 12.43 -18.48 -20.54
CA LEU A 98 12.71 -17.83 -19.27
C LEU A 98 13.27 -16.41 -19.45
N LYS A 99 14.10 -16.18 -20.48
CA LYS A 99 14.66 -14.85 -20.80
C LYS A 99 13.59 -13.85 -21.24
N ALA A 100 12.64 -14.26 -22.08
CA ALA A 100 11.53 -13.40 -22.50
C ALA A 100 10.61 -13.07 -21.32
N TRP A 101 10.37 -14.05 -20.45
CA TRP A 101 9.60 -13.86 -19.22
C TRP A 101 10.27 -12.89 -18.26
N ALA A 102 11.58 -13.01 -18.04
CA ALA A 102 12.35 -12.09 -17.20
C ALA A 102 12.28 -10.64 -17.72
N ARG A 103 12.39 -10.44 -19.05
CA ARG A 103 12.23 -9.11 -19.68
C ARG A 103 10.84 -8.54 -19.47
N MET A 104 9.80 -9.34 -19.70
CA MET A 104 8.42 -8.94 -19.48
C MET A 104 8.15 -8.58 -18.01
N PHE A 105 8.65 -9.38 -17.07
CA PHE A 105 8.53 -9.11 -15.64
C PHE A 105 9.27 -7.84 -15.23
N THR A 106 10.46 -7.59 -15.81
CA THR A 106 11.20 -6.34 -15.60
C THR A 106 10.40 -5.13 -16.08
N LEU A 107 9.76 -5.21 -17.25
CA LEU A 107 8.89 -4.14 -17.75
C LEU A 107 7.70 -3.88 -16.83
N VAL A 108 7.08 -4.94 -16.29
CA VAL A 108 5.99 -4.81 -15.30
C VAL A 108 6.51 -4.15 -14.02
N ALA A 109 7.65 -4.59 -13.51
CA ALA A 109 8.26 -4.00 -12.31
C ALA A 109 8.56 -2.52 -12.51
N LEU A 110 9.15 -2.13 -13.64
CA LEU A 110 9.40 -0.73 -13.99
C LEU A 110 8.10 0.08 -14.07
N ALA A 111 7.05 -0.47 -14.70
CA ALA A 111 5.75 0.20 -14.77
C ALA A 111 5.13 0.40 -13.38
N LEU A 112 5.23 -0.58 -12.48
CA LEU A 112 4.75 -0.47 -11.11
C LEU A 112 5.55 0.55 -10.31
N THR A 113 6.86 0.54 -10.44
CA THR A 113 7.76 1.52 -9.83
C THR A 113 7.43 2.94 -10.26
N VAL A 114 7.21 3.15 -11.56
CA VAL A 114 6.72 4.41 -12.13
C VAL A 114 5.40 4.84 -11.49
N LEU A 115 4.42 3.94 -11.41
CA LEU A 115 3.11 4.24 -10.84
C LEU A 115 3.20 4.57 -9.34
N VAL A 116 4.05 3.86 -8.59
CA VAL A 116 4.31 4.14 -7.17
C VAL A 116 5.00 5.48 -7.00
N GLY A 117 6.04 5.78 -7.79
CA GLY A 117 6.74 7.07 -7.76
C GLY A 117 5.80 8.23 -8.03
N VAL A 118 5.00 8.15 -9.09
CA VAL A 118 3.95 9.12 -9.39
C VAL A 118 2.95 9.24 -8.24
N GLY A 119 2.49 8.12 -7.68
CA GLY A 119 1.58 8.13 -6.53
C GLY A 119 2.18 8.82 -5.30
N CYS A 120 3.47 8.59 -5.02
CA CYS A 120 4.20 9.22 -3.92
C CYS A 120 4.38 10.72 -4.14
N GLY A 121 4.78 11.15 -5.34
CA GLY A 121 4.90 12.58 -5.70
C GLY A 121 3.56 13.31 -5.59
N LEU A 122 2.48 12.69 -6.07
CA LEU A 122 1.13 13.24 -5.90
C LEU A 122 0.70 13.30 -4.43
N LEU A 123 1.05 12.31 -3.61
CA LEU A 123 0.75 12.35 -2.18
C LEU A 123 1.56 13.43 -1.43
N ALA A 124 2.75 13.77 -1.92
CA ALA A 124 3.55 14.88 -1.37
C ALA A 124 2.94 16.24 -1.70
N ASP A 125 2.35 16.42 -2.89
CA ASP A 125 1.61 17.62 -3.30
C ASP A 125 0.09 17.41 -3.26
N SER A 126 -0.46 17.57 -2.06
CA SER A 126 -1.89 17.33 -1.78
C SER A 126 -2.85 18.18 -2.61
N GLN A 127 -2.44 19.37 -3.07
CA GLN A 127 -3.25 20.26 -3.90
C GLN A 127 -3.33 19.74 -5.33
N ARG A 128 -2.18 19.39 -5.92
CA ARG A 128 -2.11 18.81 -7.27
C ARG A 128 -2.83 17.48 -7.36
N LEU A 129 -2.74 16.64 -6.33
CA LEU A 129 -3.50 15.39 -6.23
C LEU A 129 -5.01 15.63 -6.21
N GLN A 130 -5.50 16.60 -5.44
CA GLN A 130 -6.93 16.92 -5.38
C GLN A 130 -7.46 17.36 -6.75
N GLU A 131 -6.73 18.19 -7.49
CA GLU A 131 -7.11 18.62 -8.83
C GLU A 131 -7.13 17.47 -9.84
N GLN A 132 -6.09 16.63 -9.85
CA GLN A 132 -6.04 15.48 -10.74
C GLN A 132 -7.13 14.45 -10.42
N LEU A 133 -7.36 14.14 -9.14
CA LEU A 133 -8.44 13.24 -8.72
C LEU A 133 -9.80 13.79 -9.11
N ARG A 134 -10.06 15.10 -8.96
CA ARG A 134 -11.28 15.74 -9.45
C ARG A 134 -11.43 15.61 -10.96
N ARG A 135 -10.36 15.75 -11.73
CA ARG A 135 -10.39 15.56 -13.20
C ARG A 135 -10.70 14.11 -13.60
N ILE A 136 -10.11 13.14 -12.90
CA ILE A 136 -10.35 11.71 -13.14
C ILE A 136 -11.78 11.33 -12.74
N THR A 137 -12.28 11.81 -11.60
CA THR A 137 -13.60 11.46 -11.07
C THR A 137 -14.76 12.22 -11.72
N SER A 138 -14.55 13.45 -12.21
CA SER A 138 -15.61 14.25 -12.86
C SER A 138 -16.01 13.73 -14.24
N ARG A 139 -15.15 12.96 -14.92
CA ARG A 139 -15.47 12.40 -16.24
C ARG A 139 -16.16 11.04 -16.10
N ARG A 140 -17.49 11.09 -15.98
CA ARG A 140 -18.40 9.93 -15.92
C ARG A 140 -18.07 8.86 -16.98
N ARG A 141 -17.99 7.60 -16.51
CA ARG A 141 -18.21 6.32 -17.24
C ARG A 141 -17.72 6.29 -18.70
N GLY A 142 -16.41 6.08 -18.90
CA GLY A 142 -15.88 5.65 -20.20
C GLY A 142 -14.47 6.12 -20.54
N ARG A 143 -13.94 7.15 -19.87
CA ARG A 143 -12.57 7.68 -20.12
C ARG A 143 -11.72 7.88 -18.86
N ALA A 144 -12.12 7.25 -17.75
CA ALA A 144 -11.37 7.32 -16.50
C ALA A 144 -9.95 6.74 -16.67
N GLU A 145 -9.81 5.66 -17.43
CA GLU A 145 -8.53 5.02 -17.74
C GLU A 145 -7.59 5.94 -18.54
N LEU A 146 -8.08 6.54 -19.63
CA LEU A 146 -7.33 7.53 -20.41
C LEU A 146 -6.94 8.77 -19.59
N SER A 147 -7.81 9.19 -18.68
CA SER A 147 -7.53 10.34 -17.79
C SER A 147 -6.48 9.98 -16.74
N LEU A 148 -6.49 8.74 -16.24
CA LEU A 148 -5.47 8.21 -15.35
C LEU A 148 -4.13 8.10 -16.06
N VAL A 149 -4.09 7.49 -17.26
CA VAL A 149 -2.87 7.38 -18.09
C VAL A 149 -2.28 8.76 -18.39
N ARG A 150 -3.14 9.73 -18.73
CA ARG A 150 -2.70 11.11 -18.96
C ARG A 150 -2.15 11.77 -17.69
N ALA A 151 -2.80 11.58 -16.55
CA ALA A 151 -2.31 12.10 -15.26
C ALA A 151 -0.95 11.48 -14.88
N VAL A 152 -0.77 10.18 -15.12
CA VAL A 152 0.52 9.48 -14.92
C VAL A 152 1.58 10.05 -15.86
N ALA A 153 1.26 10.24 -17.15
CA ALA A 153 2.20 10.80 -18.12
C ALA A 153 2.56 12.27 -17.82
N GLU A 154 1.61 13.10 -17.40
CA GLU A 154 1.86 14.49 -16.98
C GLU A 154 2.71 14.54 -15.70
N SER A 155 2.51 13.60 -14.78
CA SER A 155 3.32 13.51 -13.56
C SER A 155 4.74 13.03 -13.85
N LEU A 156 4.91 12.05 -14.76
CA LEU A 156 6.21 11.61 -15.25
C LEU A 156 6.98 12.70 -16.00
N LYS A 157 6.28 13.59 -16.71
CA LYS A 157 6.90 14.74 -17.37
C LYS A 157 7.39 15.80 -16.40
N SER A 158 6.76 15.92 -15.23
CA SER A 158 7.13 16.91 -14.22
C SER A 158 8.19 16.44 -13.23
N GLU A 159 8.34 15.13 -13.06
CA GLU A 159 9.30 14.54 -12.13
C GLU A 159 10.63 14.30 -12.85
N MET A 160 11.64 15.12 -12.52
CA MET A 160 13.02 14.91 -12.96
C MET A 160 13.50 13.55 -12.48
N SER A 161 13.95 12.75 -13.46
CA SER A 161 14.44 11.38 -13.37
C SER A 161 13.67 10.42 -12.44
N LEU A 162 13.09 9.38 -13.03
CA LEU A 162 12.61 8.19 -12.30
C LEU A 162 13.61 7.68 -11.26
N TRP A 163 14.91 7.90 -11.51
CA TRP A 163 16.01 7.61 -10.61
C TRP A 163 15.98 8.41 -9.30
N GLU A 164 15.67 9.70 -9.31
CA GLU A 164 15.54 10.52 -8.10
C GLU A 164 14.35 10.07 -7.23
N LEU A 165 13.21 9.75 -7.85
CA LEU A 165 12.05 9.16 -7.18
C LEU A 165 12.35 7.78 -6.56
N LEU A 166 13.20 6.99 -7.22
CA LEU A 166 13.66 5.68 -6.75
C LEU A 166 14.74 5.77 -5.68
N ASN A 167 15.46 6.91 -5.60
CA ASN A 167 16.60 7.11 -4.71
C ASN A 167 16.20 7.34 -3.25
N HIS A 168 14.90 7.40 -2.94
CA HIS A 168 14.42 7.66 -1.60
C HIS A 168 14.52 6.42 -0.68
N GLN A 169 15.75 6.05 -0.31
CA GLN A 169 16.12 5.17 0.82
C GLN A 169 15.34 3.85 0.99
N ALA A 170 14.62 3.39 -0.02
CA ALA A 170 13.98 2.09 -0.03
C ALA A 170 15.07 1.08 -0.39
N LYS A 171 15.67 0.45 0.63
CA LYS A 171 16.43 -0.80 0.43
C LYS A 171 15.46 -1.84 -0.15
N LEU A 172 15.38 -1.90 -1.49
CA LEU A 172 14.87 -3.08 -2.17
C LEU A 172 15.93 -4.16 -1.95
N ASN A 173 15.67 -5.02 -0.98
CA ASN A 173 16.56 -6.13 -0.66
C ASN A 173 16.42 -7.19 -1.78
N LEU A 174 17.12 -6.94 -2.89
CA LEU A 174 17.10 -7.81 -4.07
C LEU A 174 17.99 -9.05 -3.89
N GLU A 175 18.72 -9.16 -2.78
CA GLU A 175 19.62 -10.30 -2.48
C GLU A 175 18.91 -11.51 -1.86
N ALA A 176 17.59 -11.46 -1.61
CA ALA A 176 16.86 -12.60 -1.05
C ALA A 176 16.54 -13.71 -2.07
N SER A 177 17.06 -13.64 -3.31
CA SER A 177 16.75 -14.62 -4.36
C SER A 177 17.85 -14.70 -5.42
N LEU A 178 19.01 -15.23 -5.03
CA LEU A 178 19.87 -16.01 -5.92
C LEU A 178 20.12 -17.38 -5.26
#